data_AF-A0ABD3DBW9-F1
#
_entry.id   AF-A0ABD3DBW9-F1
#
_cell.length_a   1.000
_cell.length_b   1.000
_cell.length_c   1.000
_cell.angle_alpha   90.00
_cell.angle_beta   90.00
_cell.angle_gamma   90.00
#
_symmetry.space_group_name_H-M   'P 1'
#
loop_
_entity.id
_entity.type
_entity.pdbx_description
1 polymer ?
#
loop_
_entity_poly.entity_id
_entity_poly.type
_entity_poly.pdbx_seq_one_letter_code
_entity_poly.pdbx_strand_id
1 'polypeptide(L)'
;MSSNSSNWTARENKLFEDALAVYDQDTPDRWHNVARAVGTKTAEEVKCHYQKLVDDIYNIELGLVPLPKYKSSYHGNGRRV
;
A
#
# COMPACT_ATOMS: atom_id res chain seq x y z
N MET A 1 10.48 20.12 -5.34
CA MET A 1 11.20 18.85 -5.54
C MET A 1 10.20 17.88 -6.13
N SER A 2 10.30 17.59 -7.43
CA SER A 2 9.37 16.68 -8.09
C SER A 2 9.51 15.31 -7.44
N SER A 3 8.49 14.89 -6.69
CA SER A 3 8.36 13.52 -6.25
C SER A 3 8.39 12.66 -7.50
N ASN A 4 9.50 11.97 -7.72
CA ASN A 4 9.57 10.88 -8.67
C ASN A 4 8.71 9.77 -8.06
N SER A 5 7.39 9.96 -8.12
CA SER A 5 6.41 8.90 -7.92
C SER A 5 6.67 7.95 -9.07
N SER A 6 7.61 7.03 -8.88
CA SER A 6 7.78 5.87 -9.72
C SER A 6 6.37 5.32 -9.91
N ASN A 7 5.86 5.40 -11.15
CA ASN A 7 4.48 5.04 -11.46
C ASN A 7 4.38 3.52 -11.29
N TRP A 8 4.02 3.09 -10.07
CA TRP A 8 3.74 1.69 -9.78
C TRP A 8 2.41 1.32 -10.41
N THR A 9 2.46 0.46 -11.41
CA THR A 9 1.25 -0.12 -11.98
C THR A 9 0.64 -1.12 -11.00
N ALA A 10 -0.66 -1.40 -11.12
CA ALA A 10 -1.32 -2.41 -10.30
C ALA A 10 -0.64 -3.79 -10.40
N ARG A 11 -0.12 -4.15 -11.58
CA ARG A 11 0.62 -5.39 -11.81
C ARG A 11 1.95 -5.40 -11.04
N GLU A 12 2.70 -4.32 -11.10
CA GLU A 12 3.98 -4.21 -10.36
C GLU A 12 3.74 -4.24 -8.85
N ASN A 13 2.71 -3.52 -8.37
CA ASN A 13 2.37 -3.54 -6.95
C ASN A 13 1.98 -4.94 -6.47
N LYS A 14 1.23 -5.68 -7.30
CA LYS A 14 0.88 -7.07 -7.01
C LYS A 14 2.12 -7.96 -6.90
N LEU A 15 3.04 -7.86 -7.84
CA LEU A 15 4.31 -8.60 -7.81
C LEU A 15 5.18 -8.22 -6.60
N PHE A 16 5.16 -6.94 -6.21
CA PHE A 16 5.85 -6.46 -5.02
C PHE A 16 5.27 -7.07 -3.74
N GLU A 17 3.95 -7.05 -3.56
CA GLU A 17 3.29 -7.67 -2.41
C GLU A 17 3.57 -9.19 -2.34
N ASP A 18 3.46 -9.89 -3.47
CA ASP A 18 3.75 -11.32 -3.55
C ASP A 18 5.24 -11.60 -3.21
N ALA A 19 6.16 -10.74 -3.66
CA ALA A 19 7.58 -10.85 -3.33
C ALA A 19 7.87 -10.55 -1.85
N LEU A 20 7.17 -9.61 -1.21
CA LEU A 20 7.30 -9.36 0.23
C LEU A 20 6.84 -10.54 1.08
N ALA A 21 5.90 -11.35 0.59
CA ALA A 21 5.46 -12.57 1.26
C ALA A 21 6.50 -13.71 1.18
N VAL A 22 7.34 -13.70 0.13
CA VAL A 22 8.42 -14.69 -0.04
C VAL A 22 9.71 -14.25 0.66
N TYR A 23 10.05 -12.96 0.57
CA TYR A 23 11.26 -12.38 1.16
C TYR A 23 10.90 -11.57 2.41
N ASP A 24 11.01 -12.21 3.56
CA ASP A 24 10.77 -11.64 4.89
C ASP A 24 11.84 -10.60 5.30
N GLN A 25 11.76 -10.12 6.55
CA GLN A 25 12.67 -9.08 7.06
C GLN A 25 14.10 -9.58 7.27
N ASP A 26 14.29 -10.87 7.53
CA ASP A 26 15.59 -11.48 7.81
C ASP A 26 16.32 -11.93 6.53
N THR A 27 15.64 -11.87 5.38
CA THR A 27 16.21 -12.19 4.08
C THR A 27 17.38 -11.26 3.74
N PRO A 28 18.60 -11.77 3.52
CA PRO A 28 19.72 -10.96 3.06
C PRO A 28 19.43 -10.42 1.65
N ASP A 29 19.87 -9.18 1.40
CA ASP A 29 19.64 -8.49 0.12
C ASP A 29 18.16 -8.45 -0.32
N ARG A 30 17.24 -8.44 0.66
CA ARG A 30 15.78 -8.44 0.47
C ARG A 30 15.33 -7.55 -0.69
N TRP A 31 15.77 -6.28 -0.71
CA TRP A 31 15.34 -5.31 -1.70
C TRP A 31 15.83 -5.63 -3.12
N HIS A 32 17.02 -6.21 -3.26
CA HIS A 32 17.51 -6.69 -4.55
C HIS A 32 16.71 -7.91 -5.03
N ASN A 33 16.35 -8.81 -4.13
CA ASN A 33 15.52 -9.98 -4.45
C ASN A 33 14.10 -9.57 -4.88
N VAL A 34 13.49 -8.62 -4.17
CA VAL A 34 12.17 -8.07 -4.52
C VAL A 34 12.23 -7.30 -5.84
N ALA A 35 13.24 -6.45 -6.05
CA ALA A 35 13.45 -5.74 -7.31
C ALA A 35 13.57 -6.70 -8.49
N ARG A 36 14.31 -7.81 -8.32
CA ARG A 36 14.42 -8.87 -9.33
C ARG A 36 13.09 -9.57 -9.61
N ALA A 37 12.25 -9.78 -8.59
CA ALA A 37 10.93 -10.38 -8.75
C ALA A 37 9.94 -9.46 -9.48
N VAL A 38 10.01 -8.15 -9.23
CA VAL A 38 9.20 -7.14 -9.95
C VAL A 38 9.72 -6.94 -11.38
N GLY A 39 11.04 -7.02 -11.59
CA GLY A 39 11.71 -7.01 -12.89
C GLY A 39 11.84 -5.64 -13.57
N THR A 40 11.11 -4.62 -13.11
CA THR A 40 11.08 -3.28 -13.72
C THR A 40 11.52 -2.14 -12.78
N LYS A 41 11.83 -2.46 -11.53
CA LYS A 41 12.14 -1.48 -10.46
C LYS A 41 13.51 -1.76 -9.86
N THR A 42 14.19 -0.72 -9.38
CA THR A 42 15.47 -0.87 -8.65
C THR A 42 15.24 -1.19 -7.17
N ALA A 43 16.28 -1.65 -6.47
CA ALA A 43 16.21 -1.92 -5.04
C ALA A 43 15.87 -0.65 -4.24
N GLU A 44 16.37 0.51 -4.65
CA GLU A 44 16.07 1.81 -4.04
C GLU A 44 14.60 2.21 -4.24
N GLU A 45 14.05 2.01 -5.45
CA GLU A 45 12.64 2.29 -5.74
C GLU A 45 11.71 1.38 -4.93
N VAL A 46 12.06 0.10 -4.82
CA VAL A 46 11.35 -0.88 -3.99
C VAL A 46 11.40 -0.48 -2.52
N LYS A 47 12.57 -0.09 -1.99
CA LYS A 47 12.72 0.36 -0.60
C LYS A 47 11.90 1.62 -0.33
N CYS A 48 11.90 2.58 -1.25
CA CYS A 48 11.08 3.79 -1.15
C CYS A 48 9.58 3.48 -1.15
N HIS A 49 9.14 2.55 -2.01
CA HIS A 49 7.74 2.11 -2.07
C HIS A 49 7.32 1.39 -0.78
N TYR A 50 8.18 0.53 -0.24
CA TYR A 50 7.95 -0.13 1.04
C TYR A 50 7.80 0.87 2.19
N GLN A 51 8.63 1.92 2.26
CA GLN A 51 8.48 2.93 3.30
C GLN A 51 7.12 3.63 3.24
N LYS A 52 6.63 3.97 2.05
CA LYS A 52 5.29 4.55 1.87
C LYS A 52 4.19 3.61 2.34
N LEU A 53 4.30 2.32 2.02
CA LEU A 53 3.36 1.31 2.50
C LEU A 53 3.32 1.25 4.04
N VAL A 54 4.48 1.29 4.70
CA VAL A 54 4.55 1.31 6.17
C VAL A 54 3.93 2.58 6.74
N ASP A 55 4.21 3.74 6.15
CA ASP A 55 3.65 5.02 6.58
C ASP A 55 2.12 5.04 6.40
N ASP A 56 1.61 4.48 5.30
CA ASP A 56 0.16 4.36 5.06
C ASP A 56 -0.50 3.45 6.10
N ILE A 57 0.07 2.28 6.41
CA ILE A 57 -0.43 1.37 7.45
C ILE A 57 -0.47 2.09 8.80
N TYR A 58 0.61 2.78 9.16
CA TYR A 58 0.69 3.55 10.40
C TYR A 58 -0.41 4.62 10.49
N ASN A 59 -0.66 5.35 9.40
CA ASN A 59 -1.72 6.35 9.35
C ASN A 59 -3.13 5.73 9.46
N ILE A 60 -3.34 4.54 8.88
CA ILE A 60 -4.60 3.80 9.01
C ILE A 60 -4.82 3.36 10.46
N GLU A 61 -3.79 2.79 11.10
CA GLU A 61 -3.84 2.32 12.49
C GLU A 61 -4.10 3.46 13.48
N LEU A 62 -3.55 4.65 13.23
CA LEU A 62 -3.82 5.85 14.03
C LEU A 62 -5.16 6.52 13.73
N GLY A 63 -5.95 6.03 12.77
CA GLY A 63 -7.20 6.66 12.35
C GLY A 63 -7.01 8.03 11.68
N LEU A 64 -5.80 8.31 11.17
CA LEU A 64 -5.47 9.54 10.45
C LEU A 64 -5.97 9.52 9.00
N VAL A 65 -6.45 8.36 8.52
CA VAL A 65 -7.10 8.24 7.22
C VAL A 65 -8.59 8.58 7.35
N PRO A 66 -9.06 9.66 6.70
CA PRO A 66 -10.46 10.05 6.76
C PRO A 66 -11.33 8.97 6.11
N LEU A 67 -12.30 8.46 6.87
CA LEU A 67 -13.26 7.49 6.34
C LEU A 67 -14.10 8.14 5.22
N PRO A 68 -14.42 7.39 4.15
CA PRO A 68 -15.39 7.82 3.18
C PRO A 68 -16.72 8.20 3.84
N LYS A 69 -17.39 9.22 3.33
CA LYS A 69 -18.76 9.55 3.74
C LYS A 69 -19.71 8.48 3.18
N TYR A 70 -19.80 7.35 3.87
CA TYR A 70 -20.78 6.33 3.55
C TYR A 70 -22.17 6.93 3.76
N LYS A 71 -22.98 6.97 2.69
CA LYS A 71 -24.38 7.41 2.81
C LYS A 71 -25.09 6.48 3.80
N SER A 72 -25.48 6.99 4.95
CA SER A 72 -26.27 6.20 5.89
C SER A 72 -27.62 5.91 5.25
N SER A 73 -27.87 4.67 4.85
CA SER A 73 -29.20 4.20 4.45
C SER A 73 -30.10 4.00 5.67
N TYR A 74 -30.16 4.98 6.58
CA TYR A 74 -31.25 5.08 7.54
C TYR A 74 -32.43 5.77 6.84
N HIS A 75 -33.15 4.98 6.04
CA HIS A 75 -34.55 5.28 5.76
C HIS A 75 -35.31 5.12 7.08
N GLY A 76 -35.44 6.23 7.82
CA GLY A 76 -36.32 6.32 8.96
C GLY A 76 -37.76 6.15 8.50
N ASN A 77 -38.27 4.91 8.55
CA ASN A 77 -39.70 4.65 8.45
C ASN A 77 -40.35 5.00 9.80
N GLY A 78 -40.47 6.31 10.06
CA GLY A 78 -41.23 6.84 11.19
C GLY A 78 -42.72 6.57 10.95
N ARG A 79 -43.23 5.52 11.58
CA ARG A 79 -44.68 5.28 11.74
C ARG A 79 -45.33 6.55 12.31
N ARG A 80 -46.26 7.11 11.55
CA ARG A 80 -47.28 8.05 12.08
C ARG A 80 -48.25 7.21 12.91
N VAL A 81 -48.37 7.52 14.20
CA VAL A 81 -49.50 7.17 15.06
C VAL A 81 -50.12 8.45 15.57
#